data_AF-A0A2K1Q011-F1
#
_entry.id   AF-A0A2K1Q011-F1
#
_cell.length_a   1.000
_cell.length_b   1.000
_cell.length_c   1.000
_cell.angle_alpha   90.00
_cell.angle_beta   90.00
_cell.angle_gamma   90.00
#
_symmetry.space_group_name_H-M   'P 1'
#
loop_
_entity.id
_entity.type
_entity.pdbx_description
1 polymer ?
#
loop_
_entity_poly.entity_id
_entity_poly.type
_entity_poly.pdbx_seq_one_letter_code
_entity_poly.pdbx_strand_id
1 'polypeptide(L)'
;MENIEDILPALEKRAHGQRNASLLFHFTYSKLDVRGIFFGRPLTLLVGIPKKNVGWQCDVSNGRVSERIPSEAYRVIGDVLVGPEGERSNAAFFRQLKQALAQAASSNELDNCSVTDEQILTLLKACRTGDKAYDPDGERPFFDHWRRVRPGKDSLNKIQRHFGRSVREFCYQHAVTGVWTAEPKSSSLLFLTPDIATKEITRAKCT
;
A
#
# COMPACT_ATOMS: atom_id res chain seq x y z
N MET A 1 0.62 -23.30 -2.20
CA MET A 1 0.55 -22.02 -1.46
C MET A 1 0.08 -21.01 -2.48
N GLU A 2 -1.14 -20.50 -2.35
CA GLU A 2 -1.77 -19.66 -3.38
C GLU A 2 -0.90 -18.43 -3.66
N ASN A 3 -0.52 -18.25 -4.93
CA ASN A 3 0.11 -17.01 -5.36
C ASN A 3 -0.99 -15.96 -5.47
N ILE A 4 -0.68 -14.70 -5.12
CA ILE A 4 -1.68 -13.63 -5.24
C ILE A 4 -2.09 -13.44 -6.70
N GLU A 5 -1.22 -13.77 -7.64
CA GLU A 5 -1.49 -13.84 -9.07
C GLU A 5 -2.79 -14.59 -9.42
N ASP A 6 -3.07 -15.72 -8.75
CA ASP A 6 -4.25 -16.55 -9.03
C ASP A 6 -5.56 -15.89 -8.55
N ILE A 7 -5.48 -15.07 -7.51
CA ILE A 7 -6.66 -14.41 -6.88
C ILE A 7 -6.79 -12.93 -7.25
N LEU A 8 -5.77 -12.34 -7.87
CA LEU A 8 -5.72 -10.91 -8.19
C LEU A 8 -6.90 -10.46 -9.08
N PRO A 9 -7.31 -11.19 -10.14
CA PRO A 9 -8.46 -10.78 -10.95
C PRO A 9 -9.78 -10.74 -10.15
N ALA A 10 -9.96 -11.66 -9.20
CA ALA A 10 -11.13 -11.69 -8.34
C ALA A 10 -11.12 -10.53 -7.34
N LEU A 11 -9.97 -10.26 -6.71
CA LEU A 11 -9.77 -9.10 -5.83
C LEU A 11 -10.04 -7.79 -6.56
N GLU A 12 -9.50 -7.62 -7.76
CA GLU A 12 -9.72 -6.44 -8.59
C GLU A 12 -11.20 -6.27 -8.90
N LYS A 13 -11.84 -7.29 -9.47
CA LYS A 13 -13.26 -7.24 -9.85
C LYS A 13 -14.13 -6.82 -8.67
N ARG A 14 -13.86 -7.37 -7.50
CA ARG A 14 -14.60 -7.07 -6.28
C ARG A 14 -14.32 -5.66 -5.76
N ALA A 15 -13.05 -5.25 -5.73
CA ALA A 15 -12.64 -3.92 -5.29
C ALA A 15 -13.29 -2.82 -6.14
N HIS A 16 -13.36 -2.99 -7.47
CA HIS A 16 -14.00 -2.04 -8.38
C HIS A 16 -15.49 -1.82 -8.11
N GLY A 17 -16.17 -2.77 -7.47
CA GLY A 17 -17.57 -2.62 -7.05
C GLY A 17 -17.76 -1.82 -5.76
N GLN A 18 -16.67 -1.39 -5.11
CA GLN A 18 -16.68 -0.74 -3.80
C GLN A 18 -16.24 0.73 -3.87
N ARG A 19 -16.51 1.48 -2.80
CA ARG A 19 -15.97 2.84 -2.62
C ARG A 19 -14.44 2.81 -2.74
N ASN A 20 -13.89 3.83 -3.42
CA ASN A 20 -12.44 4.00 -3.62
C ASN A 20 -11.75 2.83 -4.35
N ALA A 21 -12.51 1.98 -5.05
CA ALA A 21 -12.02 0.76 -5.68
C ALA A 21 -11.18 -0.10 -4.70
N SER A 22 -11.67 -0.28 -3.47
CA SER A 22 -10.88 -0.85 -2.36
C SER A 22 -11.62 -1.92 -1.58
N LEU A 23 -10.86 -2.80 -0.92
CA LEU A 23 -11.38 -3.87 -0.05
C LEU A 23 -10.69 -3.82 1.30
N LEU A 24 -11.47 -3.67 2.37
CA LEU A 24 -11.02 -3.93 3.73
C LEU A 24 -10.97 -5.43 3.99
N PHE A 25 -9.89 -5.90 4.60
CA PHE A 25 -9.83 -7.24 5.17
C PHE A 25 -9.11 -7.21 6.51
N HIS A 26 -9.33 -8.24 7.31
CA HIS A 26 -8.76 -8.36 8.64
C HIS A 26 -8.36 -9.81 8.92
N PHE A 27 -7.32 -10.00 9.72
CA PHE A 27 -6.95 -11.31 10.25
C PHE A 27 -6.19 -11.14 11.56
N THR A 28 -6.13 -12.21 12.35
CA THR A 28 -5.37 -12.24 13.59
C THR A 28 -4.17 -13.17 13.48
N TYR A 29 -2.96 -12.65 13.71
CA TYR A 29 -1.72 -13.43 13.75
C TYR A 29 -1.04 -13.29 15.12
N SER A 30 -0.90 -14.37 15.88
CA SER A 30 -0.21 -14.36 17.19
C SER A 30 -0.63 -13.18 18.09
N LYS A 31 -1.94 -12.95 18.21
CA LYS A 31 -2.59 -11.85 18.95
C LYS A 31 -2.49 -10.45 18.33
N LEU A 32 -1.81 -10.29 17.18
CA LEU A 32 -1.87 -9.07 16.39
C LEU A 32 -3.19 -9.01 15.64
N ASP A 33 -3.95 -7.94 15.85
CA ASP A 33 -5.09 -7.57 15.02
C ASP A 33 -4.56 -6.80 13.79
N VAL A 34 -4.50 -7.49 12.65
CA VAL A 34 -3.97 -6.94 11.40
C VAL A 34 -5.14 -6.51 10.54
N ARG A 35 -5.10 -5.25 10.11
CA ARG A 35 -6.02 -4.70 9.13
C ARG A 35 -5.28 -4.44 7.83
N GLY A 36 -5.89 -4.83 6.72
CA GLY A 36 -5.35 -4.53 5.41
C GLY A 36 -6.38 -3.89 4.50
N ILE A 37 -5.90 -3.05 3.60
CA ILE A 37 -6.69 -2.49 2.52
C ILE A 37 -6.03 -2.88 1.20
N PHE A 38 -6.75 -3.62 0.38
CA PHE A 38 -6.38 -3.82 -1.02
C PHE A 38 -7.00 -2.72 -1.87
N PHE A 39 -6.21 -2.12 -2.75
CA PHE A 39 -6.67 -1.13 -3.72
C PHE A 39 -6.62 -1.74 -5.13
N GLY A 40 -7.80 -1.95 -5.73
CA GLY A 40 -7.93 -2.41 -7.11
C GLY A 40 -7.38 -1.42 -8.13
N ARG A 41 -7.22 -0.15 -7.74
CA ARG A 41 -6.39 0.86 -8.40
C ARG A 41 -5.68 1.65 -7.30
N PRO A 42 -4.34 1.57 -7.18
CA PRO A 42 -3.38 1.19 -8.22
C PRO A 42 -2.78 -0.24 -8.16
N LEU A 43 -3.48 -1.23 -7.61
CA LEU A 43 -2.94 -2.56 -7.29
C LEU A 43 -1.87 -2.49 -6.21
N THR A 44 -2.26 -1.91 -5.08
CA THR A 44 -1.41 -1.79 -3.89
C THR A 44 -2.13 -2.33 -2.68
N LEU A 45 -1.36 -2.72 -1.67
CA LEU A 45 -1.82 -3.24 -0.41
C LEU A 45 -1.30 -2.37 0.72
N LEU A 46 -2.18 -1.86 1.58
CA LEU A 46 -1.80 -1.34 2.89
C LEU A 46 -1.97 -2.44 3.92
N VAL A 47 -0.96 -2.66 4.76
CA VAL A 47 -1.01 -3.55 5.90
C VAL A 47 -0.74 -2.71 7.15
N GLY A 48 -1.62 -2.79 8.14
CA GLY A 48 -1.46 -2.04 9.38
C GLY A 48 -1.91 -2.81 10.60
N ILE A 49 -1.34 -2.44 11.74
CA ILE A 49 -1.61 -3.01 13.06
C ILE A 49 -1.99 -1.83 13.95
N PRO A 50 -3.28 -1.43 13.97
CA PRO A 50 -3.71 -0.18 14.59
C PRO A 50 -3.31 -0.05 16.06
N LYS A 51 -3.42 -1.14 16.83
CA LYS A 51 -3.07 -1.18 18.26
C LYS A 51 -1.59 -0.91 18.54
N LYS A 52 -0.73 -1.05 17.54
CA LYS A 52 0.71 -0.85 17.61
C LYS A 52 1.16 0.40 16.85
N ASN A 53 0.23 1.12 16.20
CA ASN A 53 0.50 2.28 15.35
C ASN A 53 1.62 2.04 14.32
N VAL A 54 1.62 0.88 13.69
CA VAL A 54 2.57 0.54 12.61
C VAL A 54 1.84 0.01 11.39
N GLY A 55 2.39 0.29 10.22
CA GLY A 55 1.90 -0.22 8.95
C GLY A 55 2.93 -0.03 7.84
N TRP A 56 2.63 -0.57 6.67
CA TRP A 56 3.45 -0.43 5.48
C TRP A 56 2.62 -0.67 4.21
N GLN A 57 3.13 -0.21 3.07
CA GLN A 57 2.50 -0.37 1.76
C GLN A 57 3.28 -1.32 0.86
N CYS A 58 2.59 -2.19 0.15
CA CYS A 58 3.20 -3.10 -0.83
C CYS A 58 2.58 -2.85 -2.20
N ASP A 59 3.42 -2.84 -3.23
CA ASP A 59 2.98 -3.00 -4.61
C ASP A 59 2.61 -4.48 -4.84
N VAL A 60 1.47 -4.73 -5.48
CA VAL A 60 1.00 -6.08 -5.84
C VAL A 60 0.70 -6.21 -7.34
N SER A 61 1.08 -5.22 -8.14
CA SER A 61 0.77 -5.17 -9.58
C SER A 61 1.40 -6.32 -10.40
N ASN A 62 2.37 -7.04 -9.84
CA ASN A 62 3.02 -8.20 -10.47
C ASN A 62 2.50 -9.54 -9.94
N GLY A 63 1.37 -9.56 -9.23
CA GLY A 63 0.80 -10.77 -8.63
C GLY A 63 1.57 -11.30 -7.42
N ARG A 64 2.54 -10.54 -6.89
CA ARG A 64 3.36 -10.92 -5.73
C ARG A 64 3.24 -9.86 -4.64
N VAL A 65 3.28 -10.31 -3.39
CA VAL A 65 3.47 -9.42 -2.24
C VAL A 65 4.92 -9.54 -1.78
N SER A 66 5.59 -8.40 -1.64
CA SER A 66 6.90 -8.37 -0.98
C SER A 66 6.76 -8.83 0.46
N GLU A 67 7.52 -9.85 0.85
CA GLU A 67 7.57 -10.36 2.23
C GLU A 67 8.51 -9.54 3.14
N ARG A 68 8.95 -8.37 2.64
CA ARG A 68 9.78 -7.43 3.38
C ARG A 68 8.90 -6.54 4.24
N ILE A 69 9.21 -6.50 5.52
CA ILE A 69 8.60 -5.58 6.51
C ILE A 69 9.63 -4.48 6.79
N PRO A 70 9.24 -3.18 6.82
CA PRO A 70 10.15 -2.10 7.18
C PRO A 70 10.73 -2.31 8.57
N SER A 71 11.98 -1.89 8.78
CA SER A 71 12.72 -2.14 10.02
C SER A 71 12.00 -1.64 11.27
N GLU A 72 11.34 -0.47 11.24
CA GLU A 72 10.58 0.05 12.38
C GLU A 72 9.35 -0.81 12.70
N ALA A 73 8.58 -1.19 11.68
CA ALA A 73 7.45 -2.10 11.87
C ALA A 73 7.96 -3.44 12.42
N TYR A 74 9.03 -3.98 11.84
CA TYR A 74 9.64 -5.23 12.29
C TYR A 74 10.14 -5.17 13.74
N ARG A 75 10.70 -4.05 14.21
CA ARG A 75 11.07 -3.89 15.64
C ARG A 75 9.85 -3.95 16.57
N VAL A 76 8.69 -3.48 16.13
CA VAL A 76 7.47 -3.45 16.95
C VAL A 76 6.78 -4.81 17.00
N ILE A 77 6.88 -5.61 15.95
CA ILE A 77 6.17 -6.89 15.82
C ILE A 77 7.09 -8.12 15.81
N GLY A 78 8.40 -7.92 15.82
CA GLY A 78 9.40 -8.96 15.60
C GLY A 78 9.29 -10.11 16.60
N ASP A 79 8.96 -9.82 17.85
CA ASP A 79 8.81 -10.82 18.90
C ASP A 79 7.68 -11.82 18.62
N VAL A 80 6.64 -11.42 17.88
CA VAL A 80 5.54 -12.33 17.51
C VAL A 80 5.81 -13.08 16.20
N LEU A 81 6.85 -12.68 15.46
CA LEU A 81 7.31 -13.33 14.23
C LEU A 81 8.36 -14.41 14.50
N VAL A 82 8.66 -14.68 15.78
CA VAL A 82 9.55 -15.76 16.22
C VAL A 82 8.76 -17.06 16.22
N GLY A 83 9.30 -18.07 15.54
CA GLY A 83 8.71 -19.41 15.51
C GLY A 83 8.95 -20.19 16.81
N PRO A 84 8.38 -21.40 16.92
CA PRO A 84 8.48 -22.24 18.12
C PRO A 84 9.92 -22.58 18.52
N GLU A 85 10.83 -22.64 17.54
CA GLU A 85 12.24 -23.00 17.73
C GLU A 85 13.15 -21.76 17.86
N GLY A 86 12.57 -20.56 17.97
CA GLY A 86 13.31 -19.30 18.09
C GLY A 86 13.75 -18.70 16.75
N GLU A 87 13.38 -19.33 15.63
CA GLU A 87 13.71 -18.86 14.29
C GLU A 87 12.89 -17.62 13.91
N ARG A 88 13.57 -16.60 13.38
CA ARG A 88 12.91 -15.38 12.90
C ARG A 88 12.48 -15.55 11.46
N SER A 89 11.17 -15.58 11.20
CA SER A 89 10.64 -15.71 9.84
C SER A 89 9.34 -14.96 9.64
N ASN A 90 9.25 -14.22 8.53
CA ASN A 90 8.02 -13.54 8.14
C ASN A 90 7.03 -14.48 7.43
N ALA A 91 7.48 -15.69 7.05
CA ALA A 91 6.74 -16.56 6.14
C ALA A 91 5.36 -16.96 6.68
N ALA A 92 5.25 -17.23 7.98
CA ALA A 92 3.98 -17.59 8.60
C ALA A 92 2.98 -16.41 8.61
N PHE A 93 3.46 -15.20 8.90
CA PHE A 93 2.67 -13.97 8.82
C PHE A 93 2.15 -13.74 7.40
N PHE A 94 3.03 -13.79 6.39
CA PHE A 94 2.64 -13.58 4.99
C PHE A 94 1.76 -14.71 4.44
N ARG A 95 1.87 -15.93 4.98
CA ARG A 95 0.94 -17.01 4.65
C ARG A 95 -0.48 -16.68 5.12
N GLN A 96 -0.65 -16.20 6.35
CA GLN A 96 -1.96 -15.77 6.84
C GLN A 96 -2.48 -14.54 6.11
N LEU A 97 -1.61 -13.58 5.75
CA LEU A 97 -1.98 -12.45 4.92
C LEU A 97 -2.55 -12.89 3.57
N LYS A 98 -1.88 -13.83 2.89
CA LYS A 98 -2.33 -14.39 1.60
C LYS A 98 -3.67 -15.13 1.75
N GLN A 99 -3.85 -15.89 2.83
CA GLN A 99 -5.14 -16.54 3.14
C GLN A 99 -6.26 -15.54 3.37
N ALA A 100 -6.00 -14.45 4.10
CA ALA A 100 -6.98 -13.39 4.33
C ALA A 100 -7.38 -12.69 3.02
N LEU A 101 -6.42 -12.47 2.12
CA LEU A 101 -6.69 -11.96 0.77
C LEU A 101 -7.53 -12.94 -0.06
N ALA A 102 -7.23 -14.24 -0.01
CA ALA A 102 -8.01 -15.25 -0.72
C ALA A 102 -9.46 -15.32 -0.22
N GLN A 103 -9.67 -15.22 1.10
CA GLN A 103 -11.00 -15.11 1.70
C GLN A 103 -11.72 -13.81 1.27
N ALA A 104 -10.99 -12.69 1.22
CA ALA A 104 -11.53 -11.43 0.71
C ALA A 104 -11.84 -11.49 -0.81
N ALA A 105 -11.19 -12.38 -1.56
CA ALA A 105 -11.51 -12.59 -2.97
C ALA A 105 -12.79 -13.43 -3.15
N SER A 106 -13.03 -14.42 -2.27
CA SER A 106 -14.10 -15.43 -2.42
C SER A 106 -15.36 -15.18 -1.59
N SER A 107 -15.32 -14.30 -0.57
CA SER A 107 -16.48 -14.08 0.31
C SER A 107 -17.67 -13.46 -0.44
N ASN A 108 -18.87 -13.97 -0.19
CA ASN A 108 -20.11 -13.40 -0.74
C ASN A 108 -20.65 -12.22 0.09
N GLU A 109 -20.07 -11.94 1.26
CA GLU A 109 -20.49 -10.84 2.12
C GLU A 109 -19.91 -9.52 1.60
N LEU A 110 -20.70 -8.81 0.78
CA LEU A 110 -20.35 -7.52 0.18
C LEU A 110 -20.38 -6.37 1.19
N ASP A 111 -21.17 -6.49 2.26
CA ASP A 111 -21.61 -5.33 3.05
C ASP A 111 -20.58 -4.78 4.04
N ASN A 112 -19.48 -5.49 4.32
CA ASN A 112 -18.46 -5.07 5.30
C ASN A 112 -17.10 -4.67 4.69
N CYS A 113 -17.04 -4.44 3.37
CA CYS A 113 -15.77 -4.20 2.66
C CYS A 113 -15.49 -2.74 2.28
N SER A 114 -16.47 -1.85 2.43
CA SER A 114 -16.34 -0.45 2.03
C SER A 114 -15.39 0.30 2.97
N VAL A 115 -14.32 0.87 2.41
CA VAL A 115 -13.29 1.61 3.17
C VAL A 115 -13.57 3.11 3.04
N THR A 116 -13.65 3.82 4.17
CA THR A 116 -13.76 5.28 4.16
C THR A 116 -12.39 5.95 4.03
N ASP A 117 -12.39 7.20 3.57
CA ASP A 117 -11.18 8.00 3.39
C ASP A 117 -10.44 8.18 4.73
N GLU A 118 -11.16 8.33 5.84
CA GLU A 118 -10.60 8.42 7.19
C GLU A 118 -9.89 7.14 7.61
N GLN A 119 -10.41 5.97 7.25
CA GLN A 119 -9.77 4.68 7.53
C GLN A 119 -8.48 4.53 6.72
N ILE A 120 -8.50 4.91 5.44
CA ILE A 120 -7.31 4.93 4.58
C ILE A 120 -6.25 5.85 5.18
N LEU A 121 -6.61 7.09 5.52
CA LEU A 121 -5.70 8.06 6.11
C LEU A 121 -5.12 7.59 7.44
N THR A 122 -5.93 6.94 8.28
CA THR A 122 -5.48 6.40 9.57
C THR A 122 -4.42 5.32 9.38
N LEU A 123 -4.63 4.40 8.44
CA LEU A 123 -3.64 3.35 8.14
C LEU A 123 -2.38 3.90 7.44
N LEU A 124 -2.55 4.85 6.53
CA LEU A 124 -1.42 5.55 5.90
C LEU A 124 -0.56 6.28 6.94
N LYS A 125 -1.17 6.90 7.96
CA LYS A 125 -0.44 7.57 9.05
C LYS A 125 0.52 6.64 9.79
N ALA A 126 0.13 5.38 9.94
CA ALA A 126 0.96 4.36 10.58
C ALA A 126 2.12 3.84 9.71
N CYS A 127 2.20 4.25 8.43
CA CYS A 127 3.21 3.78 7.48
C CYS A 127 4.50 4.63 7.46
N ARG A 128 4.66 5.59 8.39
CA ARG A 128 5.92 6.35 8.53
C ARG A 128 7.08 5.41 8.89
N THR A 129 8.21 5.54 8.22
CA THR A 129 9.40 4.70 8.42
C THR A 129 10.67 5.48 8.13
N GLY A 130 11.73 5.26 8.92
CA GLY A 130 13.08 5.76 8.66
C GLY A 130 13.96 4.76 7.89
N ASP A 131 13.43 3.59 7.54
CA ASP A 131 14.12 2.55 6.76
C ASP A 131 14.31 3.02 5.31
N LYS A 132 15.43 3.69 5.06
CA LYS A 132 15.81 4.18 3.72
C LYS A 132 15.95 3.08 2.67
N ALA A 133 16.22 1.85 3.09
CA ALA A 133 16.28 0.73 2.17
C ALA A 133 14.87 0.29 1.74
N TYR A 134 13.82 0.63 2.50
CA TYR A 134 12.42 0.44 2.16
C TYR A 134 11.81 1.68 1.51
N ASP A 135 11.94 2.87 2.10
CA ASP A 135 11.51 4.16 1.55
C ASP A 135 12.66 5.19 1.62
N PRO A 136 13.30 5.53 0.49
CA PRO A 136 14.40 6.50 0.45
C PRO A 136 14.05 7.88 1.02
N ASP A 137 12.80 8.31 0.88
CA ASP A 137 12.26 9.57 1.42
C ASP A 137 11.57 9.38 2.80
N GLY A 138 11.56 8.14 3.30
CA GLY A 138 11.25 7.73 4.68
C GLY A 138 10.11 8.49 5.35
N GLU A 139 10.46 9.27 6.38
CA GLU A 139 9.58 10.05 7.26
C GLU A 139 8.59 10.99 6.54
N ARG A 140 8.71 11.11 5.21
CA ARG A 140 7.78 11.82 4.34
C ARG A 140 6.96 10.84 3.48
N PRO A 141 6.03 10.05 4.02
CA PRO A 141 5.28 9.07 3.22
C PRO A 141 4.10 9.67 2.46
N PHE A 142 3.73 10.94 2.71
CA PHE A 142 2.50 11.52 2.20
C PHE A 142 2.76 12.34 0.95
N PHE A 143 2.00 12.09 -0.11
CA PHE A 143 2.06 12.91 -1.31
C PHE A 143 1.50 14.30 -1.03
N ASP A 144 2.19 15.32 -1.56
CA ASP A 144 1.80 16.73 -1.47
C ASP A 144 1.34 17.25 -2.84
N HIS A 145 2.25 17.36 -3.80
CA HIS A 145 1.99 17.87 -5.15
C HIS A 145 3.00 17.35 -6.16
N TRP A 146 2.73 17.57 -7.45
CA TRP A 146 3.64 17.23 -8.54
C TRP A 146 4.62 18.39 -8.84
N ARG A 147 5.86 18.06 -9.16
CA ARG A 147 6.90 19.03 -9.53
C ARG A 147 7.52 18.67 -10.87
N ARG A 148 7.74 19.67 -11.72
CA ARG A 148 8.39 19.52 -13.04
C ARG A 148 9.90 19.35 -12.93
N VAL A 149 10.32 18.14 -12.58
CA VAL A 149 11.72 17.68 -12.55
C VAL A 149 11.75 16.21 -12.96
N ARG A 150 12.73 15.81 -13.79
CA ARG A 150 12.89 14.41 -14.19
C ARG A 150 13.08 13.52 -12.95
N PRO A 151 12.21 12.53 -12.71
CA PRO A 151 12.27 11.72 -11.51
C PRO A 151 13.48 10.76 -11.56
N GLY A 152 14.18 10.64 -10.43
CA GLY A 152 15.18 9.59 -10.21
C GLY A 152 14.54 8.22 -9.94
N LYS A 153 15.37 7.16 -9.88
CA LYS A 153 14.92 5.78 -9.64
C LYS A 153 14.10 5.63 -8.36
N ASP A 154 14.57 6.22 -7.26
CA ASP A 154 13.92 6.14 -5.95
C ASP A 154 12.54 6.81 -5.95
N SER A 155 12.46 8.00 -6.57
CA SER A 155 11.20 8.70 -6.78
C SER A 155 10.22 7.88 -7.62
N LEU A 156 10.67 7.27 -8.71
CA LEU A 156 9.82 6.40 -9.54
C LEU A 156 9.31 5.17 -8.76
N ASN A 157 10.16 4.55 -7.94
CA ASN A 157 9.76 3.42 -7.10
C ASN A 157 8.71 3.82 -6.06
N LYS A 158 8.85 5.01 -5.46
CA LYS A 158 7.85 5.55 -4.53
C LYS A 158 6.54 5.89 -5.24
N ILE A 159 6.60 6.56 -6.39
CA ILE A 159 5.42 6.83 -7.22
C ILE A 159 4.72 5.51 -7.58
N GLN A 160 5.43 4.47 -8.01
CA GLN A 160 4.82 3.17 -8.31
C GLN A 160 4.15 2.54 -7.09
N ARG A 161 4.80 2.58 -5.92
CA ARG A 161 4.24 2.00 -4.69
C ARG A 161 2.95 2.67 -4.26
N HIS A 162 2.84 3.99 -4.45
CA HIS A 162 1.67 4.76 -4.04
C HIS A 162 0.60 4.82 -5.13
N PHE A 163 0.98 5.21 -6.35
CA PHE A 163 0.09 5.55 -7.46
C PHE A 163 0.05 4.49 -8.57
N GLY A 164 0.85 3.43 -8.46
CA GLY A 164 0.91 2.35 -9.44
C GLY A 164 1.83 2.59 -10.61
N ARG A 165 1.96 1.55 -11.41
CA ARG A 165 2.87 1.49 -12.57
C ARG A 165 2.50 2.49 -13.66
N SER A 166 1.21 2.66 -13.97
CA SER A 166 0.77 3.59 -15.03
C SER A 166 1.15 5.03 -14.74
N VAL A 167 0.93 5.51 -13.52
CA VAL A 167 1.31 6.86 -13.09
C VAL A 167 2.83 7.01 -13.04
N ARG A 168 3.58 5.98 -12.62
CA ARG A 168 5.05 5.98 -12.70
C ARG A 168 5.53 6.20 -14.13
N GLU A 169 4.99 5.44 -15.09
CA GLU A 169 5.37 5.52 -16.50
C GLU A 169 5.04 6.91 -17.07
N PHE A 170 3.87 7.45 -16.74
CA PHE A 170 3.45 8.80 -17.14
C PHE A 170 4.37 9.90 -16.58
N CYS A 171 4.69 9.84 -15.28
CA CYS A 171 5.64 10.76 -14.63
C CYS A 171 7.01 10.74 -15.32
N TYR A 172 7.52 9.57 -15.67
CA TYR A 172 8.80 9.42 -16.37
C TYR A 172 8.77 10.07 -17.76
N GLN A 173 7.73 9.80 -18.55
CA GLN A 173 7.55 10.37 -19.90
C GLN A 173 7.44 11.90 -19.88
N HIS A 174 6.81 12.46 -18.84
CA HIS A 174 6.55 13.88 -18.73
C HIS A 174 7.57 14.67 -17.90
N ALA A 175 8.63 14.02 -17.40
CA ALA A 175 9.64 14.61 -16.52
C ALA A 175 9.01 15.33 -15.30
N VAL A 176 8.09 14.63 -14.63
CA VAL A 176 7.42 15.08 -13.41
C VAL A 176 7.72 14.10 -12.27
N THR A 177 7.90 14.64 -11.06
CA THR A 177 8.16 13.88 -9.84
C THR A 177 7.14 14.26 -8.76
N GLY A 178 6.92 13.37 -7.79
CA GLY A 178 6.09 13.67 -6.62
C GLY A 178 6.90 14.38 -5.54
N VAL A 179 6.33 15.40 -4.94
CA VAL A 179 6.81 16.03 -3.71
C VAL A 179 6.10 15.38 -2.53
N TRP A 180 6.87 15.03 -1.50
CA TRP A 180 6.39 14.28 -0.34
C TRP A 180 6.59 15.07 0.95
N THR A 181 5.69 14.88 1.90
CA THR A 181 5.65 15.56 3.19
C THR A 181 5.49 14.56 4.33
N ALA A 182 5.87 14.99 5.54
CA ALA A 182 5.73 14.22 6.77
C ALA A 182 4.29 14.23 7.32
N GLU A 183 3.47 15.21 6.94
CA GLU A 183 2.08 15.31 7.42
C GLU A 183 1.08 15.08 6.29
N PRO A 184 0.04 14.25 6.50
CA PRO A 184 -0.93 13.94 5.45
C PRO A 184 -1.73 15.17 5.04
N LYS A 185 -1.93 15.30 3.73
CA LYS A 185 -2.79 16.31 3.11
C LYS A 185 -3.94 15.62 2.38
N SER A 186 -4.95 16.38 1.97
CA SER A 186 -6.03 15.86 1.12
C SER A 186 -5.48 15.23 -0.19
N SER A 187 -4.43 15.82 -0.75
CA SER A 187 -3.73 15.29 -1.93
C SER A 187 -3.08 13.93 -1.69
N SER A 188 -2.86 13.51 -0.44
CA SER A 188 -2.31 12.19 -0.13
C SER A 188 -3.26 11.04 -0.51
N LEU A 189 -4.53 11.33 -0.83
CA LEU A 189 -5.50 10.37 -1.36
C LEU A 189 -5.61 10.39 -2.89
N LEU A 190 -4.83 11.22 -3.58
CA LEU A 190 -4.87 11.33 -5.05
C LEU A 190 -4.57 10.00 -5.74
N PHE A 191 -3.85 9.08 -5.08
CA PHE A 191 -3.58 7.74 -5.59
C PHE A 191 -4.84 6.88 -5.79
N LEU A 192 -5.94 7.20 -5.10
CA LEU A 192 -7.25 6.56 -5.31
C LEU A 192 -7.87 6.92 -6.67
N THR A 193 -7.38 7.98 -7.31
CA THR A 193 -7.92 8.51 -8.58
C THR A 193 -6.80 8.72 -9.62
N PRO A 194 -6.24 7.65 -10.21
CA PRO A 194 -5.13 7.73 -11.16
C PRO A 194 -5.37 8.67 -12.36
N ASP A 195 -6.61 8.77 -12.84
CA ASP A 195 -6.97 9.67 -13.94
C ASP A 195 -6.85 11.15 -13.53
N ILE A 196 -7.20 11.48 -12.28
CA ILE A 196 -7.04 12.83 -11.74
C ILE A 196 -5.54 13.12 -11.53
N ALA A 197 -4.78 12.16 -10.98
CA ALA A 197 -3.32 12.27 -10.90
C ALA A 197 -2.68 12.60 -12.27
N THR A 198 -3.08 11.88 -13.33
CA THR A 198 -2.58 12.09 -14.69
C THR A 198 -2.92 13.48 -15.24
N LYS A 199 -4.14 13.97 -14.96
CA LYS A 199 -4.56 15.34 -15.30
C LYS A 199 -3.74 16.39 -14.54
N GLU A 200 -3.46 16.18 -13.26
CA GLU A 200 -2.64 17.10 -12.46
C GLU A 200 -1.18 17.13 -12.91
N ILE A 201 -0.60 15.97 -13.25
CA ILE A 201 0.74 15.88 -13.85
C ILE A 201 0.80 16.70 -15.15
N THR A 202 -0.24 16.62 -15.98
CA THR A 202 -0.34 17.40 -17.21
C THR A 202 -0.42 18.91 -16.92
N ARG A 203 -1.13 19.33 -15.87
CA ARG A 203 -1.20 20.74 -15.45
C ARG A 203 0.13 21.26 -14.92
N ALA A 204 0.83 20.46 -14.11
CA ALA A 204 2.15 20.81 -13.57
C ALA A 204 3.22 21.02 -14.67
N LYS A 205 2.98 20.54 -15.89
CA LYS A 205 3.81 20.84 -17.08
C LYS A 205 3.65 22.29 -17.56
N CYS A 206 2.44 22.85 -17.44
CA CYS A 206 2.06 24.13 -18.03
C CYS A 206 2.41 25.34 -17.13
N THR A 207 2.76 25.08 -15.87
CA THR A 207 3.31 26.03 -14.90
C THR A 207 4.82 25.92 -14.84
#